data_AF-A0A7S4T4A0-F1
#
_entry.id   AF-A0A7S4T4A0-F1
#
_cell.length_a   1.000
_cell.length_b   1.000
_cell.length_c   1.000
_cell.angle_alpha   90.00
_cell.angle_beta   90.00
_cell.angle_gamma   90.00
#
_symmetry.space_group_name_H-M   'P 1'
#
loop_
_entity.id
_entity.type
_entity.pdbx_description
1 polymer ?
#
loop_
_entity_poly.entity_id
_entity_poly.type
_entity_poly.pdbx_seq_one_letter_code
_entity_poly.pdbx_strand_id
1 'polypeptide(L)'
;AISAQACRGPHRRPTHCGEGSRLRVGMNEPLLCWICVVAIAVWRVVMLNKRFRERVERLMHLGGDAFLLEWYFLAMTVLSLWLARAMYDVVLYDYIVDRAFFIEPAVLQEKVPRELVSGDLAFPVPLRRLAALAPLVGFASFLWNSYHIYTFVQRQKNAALDEVKCKREGDCPLELGCMVVDVSGRVGKVGTICDDPNDAFPVKVHYEDGGSDWVARDGLSMYVEESNPWHLDPSADMTLLVIMMPAVFVVMAMRSEIRVLQIFLGSSFKEGEIWGEYALWRKCTYTMDLECAAAFQYLTVVAFALLCAQFFGVEDLTESVERREKHLIIQSNKLRHRLHQEGEPVDSSLSKDLEAANAEHQFSLTWAGLQGLWSYVIVGVFRCMFSITMAGLVELHSDYQDLLVNLLDKYQPVFVFAAMLCIYNWTIIQRLQDIKRKEALGPNATLKFIAVRGLLLVGDGQKLALHGSLGKQWLHLSDPQADLVHSILLLFECLLVVAWNVQMWSGRVMGRKELRRGDRTGVLARSVGEPLLSA
;
A
#
# COMPACT_ATOMS: atom_id res chain seq x y z
N ALA A 1 37.86 23.50 -67.38
CA ALA A 1 37.22 24.78 -67.04
C ALA A 1 35.96 24.92 -67.89
N ILE A 2 34.85 25.34 -67.28
CA ILE A 2 33.50 25.52 -67.85
C ILE A 2 32.66 24.23 -67.98
N SER A 3 31.92 23.91 -66.92
CA SER A 3 30.52 23.39 -66.96
C SER A 3 30.02 23.16 -65.53
N ALA A 4 29.67 24.24 -64.83
CA ALA A 4 28.94 24.17 -63.56
C ALA A 4 28.10 25.44 -63.40
N GLN A 5 26.91 25.45 -64.00
CA GLN A 5 25.93 26.51 -63.75
C GLN A 5 24.52 25.97 -64.02
N ALA A 6 23.61 26.34 -63.11
CA ALA A 6 22.14 26.21 -63.19
C ALA A 6 21.49 24.96 -62.58
N CYS A 7 21.45 24.91 -61.23
CA CYS A 7 20.27 24.49 -60.47
C CYS A 7 20.07 25.45 -59.28
N ARG A 8 19.68 26.70 -59.57
CA ARG A 8 19.12 27.61 -58.55
C ARG A 8 17.63 27.31 -58.44
N GLY A 9 17.26 26.46 -57.49
CA GLY A 9 15.87 26.30 -57.05
C GLY A 9 15.38 27.58 -56.36
N PRO A 10 14.07 27.89 -56.42
CA PRO A 10 13.54 29.16 -55.90
C PRO A 10 13.63 29.18 -54.37
N HIS A 11 14.25 30.24 -53.84
CA HIS A 11 14.17 30.63 -52.44
C HIS A 11 12.70 30.81 -52.03
N ARG A 12 12.08 29.75 -51.50
CA ARG A 12 10.86 29.88 -50.70
C ARG A 12 11.26 30.51 -49.37
N ARG A 13 10.82 31.76 -49.15
CA ARG A 13 10.85 32.40 -47.85
C ARG A 13 10.09 31.51 -46.86
N PRO A 14 10.62 31.20 -45.66
CA PRO A 14 9.84 30.55 -44.62
C PRO A 14 8.78 31.56 -44.18
N THR A 15 7.56 31.41 -44.69
CA THR A 15 6.40 32.05 -44.10
C THR A 15 6.25 31.48 -42.70
N HIS A 16 6.46 32.33 -41.69
CA HIS A 16 6.00 32.15 -40.32
C HIS A 16 4.47 31.97 -40.34
N CYS A 17 3.99 30.80 -40.76
CA CYS A 17 2.62 30.37 -40.51
C CYS A 17 2.56 29.99 -39.05
N GLY A 18 1.74 30.73 -38.31
CA GLY A 18 1.67 30.74 -36.86
C GLY A 18 1.78 29.35 -36.24
N GLU A 19 2.74 29.27 -35.33
CA GLU A 19 2.85 28.29 -34.26
C GLU A 19 1.53 28.25 -33.48
N GLY A 20 0.55 27.52 -34.02
CA GLY A 20 -0.43 26.88 -33.18
C GLY A 20 0.30 25.74 -32.49
N SER A 21 1.03 26.05 -31.42
CA SER A 21 1.50 25.09 -30.42
C SER A 21 0.27 24.44 -29.80
N ARG A 22 -0.31 23.50 -30.56
CA ARG A 22 -1.32 22.58 -30.07
C ARG A 22 -0.65 21.83 -28.94
N LEU A 23 -0.92 22.27 -27.71
CA LEU A 23 -0.54 21.58 -26.49
C LEU A 23 -0.77 20.09 -26.72
N ARG A 24 0.32 19.31 -26.71
CA ARG A 24 0.26 17.86 -26.83
C ARG A 24 -0.47 17.38 -25.58
N VAL A 25 -1.75 17.01 -25.70
CA VAL A 25 -2.62 16.54 -24.60
C VAL A 25 -2.19 15.13 -24.10
N GLY A 26 -0.92 14.78 -24.18
CA GLY A 26 -0.38 13.46 -23.82
C GLY A 26 -0.08 13.30 -22.33
N MET A 27 0.26 14.38 -21.62
CA MET A 27 0.70 14.33 -20.21
C MET A 27 -0.45 14.15 -19.20
N ASN A 28 -1.70 14.12 -19.65
CA ASN A 28 -2.86 14.05 -18.75
C ASN A 28 -2.97 12.73 -17.99
N GLU A 29 -2.45 11.62 -18.51
CA GLU A 29 -2.72 10.31 -17.90
C GLU A 29 -1.95 10.06 -16.59
N PRO A 30 -0.62 10.28 -16.48
CA PRO A 30 0.07 10.14 -15.19
C PRO A 30 -0.43 11.17 -14.17
N LEU A 31 -0.72 12.39 -14.61
CA LEU A 31 -1.29 13.43 -13.75
C LEU A 31 -2.67 13.02 -13.22
N LEU A 32 -3.55 12.49 -14.09
CA LEU A 32 -4.85 11.95 -13.69
C LEU A 32 -4.68 10.81 -12.70
N CYS A 33 -3.67 9.97 -12.88
CA CYS A 33 -3.35 8.93 -11.90
C CYS A 33 -3.06 9.51 -10.52
N TRP A 34 -2.16 10.49 -10.44
CA TRP A 34 -1.86 11.18 -9.18
C TRP A 34 -3.08 11.86 -8.57
N ILE A 35 -3.90 12.53 -9.38
CA ILE A 35 -5.15 13.15 -8.91
C ILE A 35 -6.08 12.10 -8.31
N CYS A 36 -6.25 10.94 -8.97
CA CYS A 36 -7.06 9.84 -8.44
C CYS A 36 -6.49 9.30 -7.13
N VAL A 37 -5.17 9.12 -7.02
CA VAL A 37 -4.51 8.66 -5.79
C VAL A 37 -4.74 9.64 -4.64
N VAL A 38 -4.53 10.93 -4.88
CA VAL A 38 -4.78 11.99 -3.89
C VAL A 38 -6.26 12.02 -3.52
N ALA A 39 -7.18 11.91 -4.48
CA ALA A 39 -8.61 11.87 -4.22
C ALA A 39 -9.00 10.67 -3.35
N ILE A 40 -8.48 9.47 -3.62
CA ILE A 40 -8.72 8.26 -2.81
C ILE A 40 -8.12 8.43 -1.40
N ALA A 41 -6.93 9.02 -1.28
CA ALA A 41 -6.31 9.27 0.02
C ALA A 41 -7.12 10.28 0.84
N VAL A 42 -7.56 11.39 0.23
CA VAL A 42 -8.44 12.38 0.86
C VAL A 42 -9.76 11.74 1.25
N TRP A 43 -10.35 10.93 0.37
CA TRP A 43 -11.58 10.19 0.65
C TRP A 43 -11.42 9.29 1.87
N ARG A 44 -10.31 8.54 1.97
CA ARG A 44 -10.00 7.72 3.15
C ARG A 44 -9.93 8.58 4.41
N VAL A 45 -9.20 9.70 4.40
CA VAL A 45 -9.09 10.59 5.56
C VAL A 45 -10.45 11.14 5.98
N VAL A 46 -11.29 11.52 5.01
CA VAL A 46 -12.65 11.99 5.28
C VAL A 46 -13.51 10.88 5.91
N MET A 47 -13.39 9.65 5.42
CA MET A 47 -14.11 8.48 5.96
C MET A 47 -13.61 8.02 7.34
N LEU A 48 -12.42 8.45 7.78
CA LEU A 48 -11.98 8.23 9.17
C LEU A 48 -12.85 9.01 10.18
N ASN A 49 -13.53 10.08 9.76
CA ASN A 49 -14.45 10.80 10.65
C ASN A 49 -15.76 10.03 10.82
N LYS A 50 -15.96 9.44 12.01
CA LYS A 50 -17.15 8.64 12.37
C LYS A 50 -18.47 9.35 12.03
N ARG A 51 -18.59 10.65 12.37
CA ARG A 51 -19.82 11.42 12.10
C ARG A 51 -20.09 11.61 10.61
N PHE A 52 -19.04 11.80 9.81
CA PHE A 52 -19.19 11.93 8.36
C PHE A 52 -19.60 10.59 7.75
N ARG A 53 -18.94 9.52 8.16
CA ARG A 53 -19.26 8.15 7.74
C ARG A 53 -20.73 7.79 8.01
N GLU A 54 -21.20 7.98 9.24
CA GLU A 54 -22.61 7.72 9.61
C GLU A 54 -23.60 8.57 8.79
N ARG A 55 -23.21 9.77 8.34
CA ARG A 55 -24.05 10.59 7.47
C ARG A 55 -24.05 10.05 6.05
N VAL A 56 -22.90 9.65 5.52
CA VAL A 56 -22.77 9.04 4.19
C VAL A 56 -23.57 7.75 4.12
N GLU A 57 -23.44 6.88 5.12
CA GLU A 57 -24.19 5.62 5.22
C GLU A 57 -25.71 5.86 5.30
N ARG A 58 -26.15 6.86 6.09
CA ARG A 58 -27.56 7.26 6.14
C ARG A 58 -28.06 7.87 4.83
N LEU A 59 -27.27 8.74 4.20
CA LEU A 59 -27.67 9.47 3.00
C LEU A 59 -27.88 8.56 1.81
N MET A 60 -27.05 7.54 1.64
CA MET A 60 -27.16 6.70 0.46
C MET A 60 -28.22 5.61 0.59
N HIS A 61 -28.79 5.38 1.77
CA HIS A 61 -29.67 4.24 2.06
C HIS A 61 -29.12 2.92 1.50
N LEU A 62 -27.81 2.83 1.29
CA LEU A 62 -27.12 1.70 0.72
C LEU A 62 -27.09 0.68 1.85
N GLY A 63 -27.99 -0.29 1.82
CA GLY A 63 -27.98 -1.41 2.76
C GLY A 63 -26.70 -2.23 2.59
N GLY A 64 -26.79 -3.38 1.91
CA GLY A 64 -25.63 -4.27 1.70
C GLY A 64 -24.49 -3.67 0.88
N ASP A 65 -24.73 -2.57 0.15
CA ASP A 65 -23.85 -2.00 -0.89
C ASP A 65 -22.89 -0.91 -0.39
N ALA A 66 -22.82 -0.66 0.92
CA ALA A 66 -21.90 0.32 1.49
C ALA A 66 -20.41 0.08 1.12
N PHE A 67 -20.06 -1.15 0.75
CA PHE A 67 -18.72 -1.52 0.28
C PHE A 67 -18.26 -0.77 -0.97
N LEU A 68 -19.19 -0.28 -1.81
CA LEU A 68 -18.86 0.47 -3.03
C LEU A 68 -18.18 1.81 -2.73
N LEU A 69 -18.38 2.34 -1.52
CA LEU A 69 -17.80 3.59 -1.05
C LEU A 69 -16.49 3.40 -0.32
N GLU A 70 -16.10 2.17 -0.03
CA GLU A 70 -14.84 1.91 0.64
C GLU A 70 -13.67 2.25 -0.28
N TRP A 71 -12.63 2.86 0.29
CA TRP A 71 -11.50 3.41 -0.47
C TRP A 71 -10.81 2.35 -1.33
N TYR A 72 -10.75 1.11 -0.87
CA TYR A 72 -10.13 0.00 -1.58
C TYR A 72 -10.95 -0.42 -2.81
N PHE A 73 -12.28 -0.33 -2.75
CA PHE A 73 -13.15 -0.65 -3.89
C PHE A 73 -13.01 0.41 -4.97
N LEU A 74 -13.02 1.69 -4.56
CA LEU A 74 -12.78 2.82 -5.45
C LEU A 74 -11.39 2.72 -6.11
N ALA A 75 -10.35 2.40 -5.33
CA ALA A 75 -9.01 2.18 -5.84
C ALA A 75 -8.96 1.04 -6.88
N MET A 76 -9.56 -0.11 -6.58
CA MET A 76 -9.61 -1.24 -7.52
C MET A 76 -10.42 -0.94 -8.78
N THR A 77 -11.47 -0.13 -8.68
CA THR A 77 -12.25 0.32 -9.85
C THR A 77 -11.41 1.22 -10.75
N VAL A 78 -10.72 2.21 -10.16
CA VAL A 78 -9.81 3.09 -10.91
C VAL A 78 -8.69 2.28 -11.57
N LEU A 79 -8.05 1.37 -10.84
CA LEU A 79 -7.01 0.49 -11.39
C LEU A 79 -7.54 -0.41 -12.50
N SER A 80 -8.76 -0.94 -12.37
CA SER A 80 -9.40 -1.76 -13.41
C SER A 80 -9.69 -0.96 -14.67
N LEU A 81 -10.12 0.29 -14.55
CA LEU A 81 -10.34 1.19 -15.68
C LEU A 81 -9.01 1.50 -16.40
N TRP A 82 -7.92 1.73 -15.66
CA TRP A 82 -6.61 1.93 -16.26
C TRP A 82 -6.04 0.67 -16.90
N LEU A 83 -6.25 -0.50 -16.29
CA LEU A 83 -5.88 -1.77 -16.90
C LEU A 83 -6.66 -1.99 -18.20
N ALA A 84 -7.97 -1.75 -18.21
CA ALA A 84 -8.79 -1.87 -19.40
C ALA A 84 -8.33 -0.91 -20.51
N ARG A 85 -7.98 0.33 -20.14
CA ARG A 85 -7.40 1.33 -21.05
C ARG A 85 -6.05 0.86 -21.63
N ALA A 86 -5.16 0.30 -20.79
CA ALA A 86 -3.87 -0.23 -21.21
C ALA A 86 -4.02 -1.46 -22.11
N MET A 87 -4.93 -2.38 -21.77
CA MET A 87 -5.26 -3.53 -22.62
C MET A 87 -5.86 -3.08 -23.97
N TYR A 88 -6.70 -2.05 -23.97
CA TYR A 88 -7.20 -1.47 -25.22
C TYR A 88 -6.06 -0.90 -26.06
N ASP A 89 -5.08 -0.20 -25.46
CA ASP A 89 -3.89 0.27 -26.18
C ASP A 89 -3.09 -0.91 -26.76
N VAL A 90 -2.82 -1.95 -25.96
CA VAL A 90 -2.13 -3.16 -26.43
C VAL A 90 -2.86 -3.77 -27.62
N VAL A 91 -4.18 -3.97 -27.53
CA VAL A 91 -4.98 -4.53 -28.63
C VAL A 91 -4.98 -3.61 -29.85
N LEU A 92 -5.14 -2.29 -29.65
CA LEU A 92 -5.15 -1.32 -30.74
C LEU A 92 -3.80 -1.32 -31.48
N TYR A 93 -2.69 -1.30 -30.74
CA TYR A 93 -1.34 -1.28 -31.32
C TYR A 93 -0.95 -2.64 -31.93
N ASP A 94 -1.16 -3.75 -31.21
CA ASP A 94 -0.71 -5.07 -31.63
C ASP A 94 -1.61 -5.66 -32.72
N TYR A 95 -2.93 -5.46 -32.62
CA TYR A 95 -3.90 -6.17 -33.46
C TYR A 95 -4.40 -5.34 -34.64
N ILE A 96 -4.63 -4.04 -34.45
CA ILE A 96 -5.35 -3.21 -35.43
C ILE A 96 -4.39 -2.35 -36.26
N VAL A 97 -3.52 -1.58 -35.62
CA VAL A 97 -2.80 -0.49 -36.31
C VAL A 97 -1.61 -1.01 -37.11
N ASP A 98 -0.80 -1.90 -36.55
CA ASP A 98 0.44 -2.26 -37.22
C ASP A 98 0.58 -3.74 -37.58
N ARG A 99 -0.23 -4.65 -37.03
CA ARG A 99 0.05 -6.11 -37.05
C ARG A 99 1.55 -6.42 -36.79
N ALA A 100 2.29 -5.49 -36.16
CA ALA A 100 3.75 -5.41 -36.23
C ALA A 100 4.44 -6.59 -35.53
N PHE A 101 3.74 -7.20 -34.57
CA PHE A 101 4.23 -8.38 -33.88
C PHE A 101 4.29 -9.62 -34.79
N PHE A 102 3.36 -9.73 -35.74
CA PHE A 102 3.26 -10.86 -36.67
C PHE A 102 3.72 -10.54 -38.10
N ILE A 103 3.86 -9.26 -38.45
CA ILE A 103 4.34 -8.83 -39.76
C ILE A 103 5.87 -8.99 -39.85
N GLU A 104 6.33 -9.43 -41.02
CA GLU A 104 7.74 -9.56 -41.36
C GLU A 104 8.50 -8.24 -41.15
N PRO A 105 9.75 -8.29 -40.65
CA PRO A 105 10.60 -7.11 -40.42
C PRO A 105 10.72 -6.15 -41.62
N ALA A 106 10.50 -6.65 -42.83
CA ALA A 106 10.57 -5.89 -44.07
C ALA A 106 9.55 -4.75 -44.17
N VAL A 107 8.35 -4.89 -43.61
CA VAL A 107 7.30 -3.85 -43.69
C VAL A 107 7.56 -2.70 -42.72
N LEU A 108 8.18 -2.99 -41.56
CA LEU A 108 8.59 -1.98 -40.59
C LEU A 108 9.67 -1.04 -41.16
N GLN A 109 10.52 -1.54 -42.05
CA GLN A 109 11.56 -0.74 -42.73
C GLN A 109 11.01 0.32 -43.69
N GLU A 110 9.75 0.21 -44.11
CA GLU A 110 9.14 1.16 -45.03
C GLU A 110 8.58 2.39 -44.29
N LYS A 111 8.01 2.19 -43.09
CA LYS A 111 7.39 3.27 -42.31
C LYS A 111 8.37 4.03 -41.42
N VAL A 112 9.39 3.35 -40.89
CA VAL A 112 10.38 3.96 -40.00
C VAL A 112 11.56 4.48 -40.84
N PRO A 113 12.04 5.72 -40.64
CA PRO A 113 13.18 6.23 -41.39
C PRO A 113 14.35 5.25 -41.35
N ARG A 114 14.91 4.90 -42.51
CA ARG A 114 15.93 3.82 -42.63
C ARG A 114 17.14 4.01 -41.71
N GLU A 115 17.47 5.25 -41.38
CA GLU A 115 18.55 5.61 -40.44
C GLU A 115 18.29 5.11 -39.01
N LEU A 116 17.03 4.92 -38.63
CA LEU A 116 16.63 4.40 -37.31
C LEU A 116 16.58 2.88 -37.27
N VAL A 117 16.36 2.21 -38.41
CA VAL A 117 16.17 0.73 -38.45
C VAL A 117 17.50 -0.04 -38.43
N SER A 118 18.62 0.61 -38.78
CA SER A 118 19.93 -0.06 -38.91
C SER A 118 20.82 -0.06 -37.66
N GLY A 119 20.27 0.14 -36.46
CA GLY A 119 21.07 0.26 -35.22
C GLY A 119 20.35 -0.18 -33.94
N ASP A 120 20.51 0.60 -32.86
CA ASP A 120 20.05 0.33 -31.49
C ASP A 120 18.54 0.06 -31.34
N LEU A 121 17.73 0.36 -32.35
CA LEU A 121 16.29 0.13 -32.39
C LEU A 121 15.89 -1.19 -33.06
N ALA A 122 16.85 -2.03 -33.46
CA ALA A 122 16.54 -3.37 -33.95
C ALA A 122 15.76 -4.13 -32.87
N PHE A 123 14.51 -4.51 -33.14
CA PHE A 123 13.65 -5.17 -32.16
C PHE A 123 13.74 -6.70 -32.28
N PRO A 124 14.49 -7.39 -31.40
CA PRO A 124 14.79 -8.81 -31.58
C PRO A 124 13.53 -9.67 -31.50
N VAL A 125 13.43 -10.69 -32.35
CA VAL A 125 12.28 -11.62 -32.38
C VAL A 125 11.94 -12.24 -31.02
N PRO A 126 12.90 -12.73 -30.19
CA PRO A 126 12.55 -13.27 -28.88
C PRO A 126 11.97 -12.20 -27.94
N LEU A 127 12.53 -10.99 -27.94
CA LEU A 127 12.03 -9.89 -27.12
C LEU A 127 10.63 -9.45 -27.55
N ARG A 128 10.37 -9.46 -28.86
CA ARG A 128 9.04 -9.23 -29.43
C ARG A 128 8.02 -10.27 -28.95
N ARG A 129 8.36 -11.56 -28.94
CA ARG A 129 7.45 -12.59 -28.43
C ARG A 129 7.16 -12.42 -26.93
N LEU A 130 8.17 -12.03 -26.16
CA LEU A 130 8.02 -11.75 -24.74
C LEU A 130 7.14 -10.52 -24.48
N ALA A 131 7.35 -9.43 -25.23
CA ALA A 131 6.53 -8.22 -25.12
C ALA A 131 5.06 -8.48 -25.50
N ALA A 132 4.78 -9.32 -26.50
CA ALA A 132 3.41 -9.71 -26.81
C ALA A 132 2.74 -10.55 -25.69
N LEU A 133 3.53 -11.33 -24.95
CA LEU A 133 3.03 -12.19 -23.87
C LEU A 133 2.86 -11.43 -22.55
N ALA A 134 3.68 -10.43 -22.29
CA ALA A 134 3.76 -9.76 -20.99
C ALA A 134 2.43 -9.08 -20.56
N PRO A 135 1.68 -8.38 -21.43
CA PRO A 135 0.37 -7.83 -21.09
C PRO A 135 -0.65 -8.89 -20.66
N LEU A 136 -0.61 -10.09 -21.25
CA LEU A 136 -1.49 -11.20 -20.86
C LEU A 136 -1.14 -11.72 -19.46
N VAL A 137 0.17 -11.81 -19.16
CA VAL A 137 0.68 -12.18 -17.83
C VAL A 137 0.30 -11.12 -16.80
N GLY A 138 0.44 -9.83 -17.15
CA GLY A 138 -0.01 -8.71 -16.34
C GLY A 138 -1.50 -8.78 -16.04
N PHE A 139 -2.34 -8.94 -17.07
CA PHE A 139 -3.79 -9.05 -16.90
C PHE A 139 -4.19 -10.24 -16.01
N ALA A 140 -3.59 -11.42 -16.23
CA ALA A 140 -3.83 -12.59 -15.38
C ALA A 140 -3.40 -12.35 -13.92
N SER A 141 -2.24 -11.72 -13.71
CA SER A 141 -1.75 -11.31 -12.40
C SER A 141 -2.72 -10.35 -11.69
N PHE A 142 -3.25 -9.36 -12.40
CA PHE A 142 -4.22 -8.42 -11.86
C PHE A 142 -5.54 -9.09 -11.47
N LEU A 143 -6.08 -9.98 -12.30
CA LEU A 143 -7.31 -10.73 -11.98
C LEU A 143 -7.12 -11.61 -10.75
N TRP A 144 -5.98 -12.30 -10.65
CA TRP A 144 -5.66 -13.12 -9.48
C TRP A 144 -5.51 -12.25 -8.23
N ASN A 145 -4.82 -11.11 -8.32
CA ASN A 145 -4.70 -10.19 -7.20
C ASN A 145 -6.05 -9.62 -6.77
N SER A 146 -6.92 -9.26 -7.72
CA SER A 146 -8.27 -8.76 -7.46
C SER A 146 -9.12 -9.80 -6.75
N TYR A 147 -9.05 -11.06 -7.19
CA TYR A 147 -9.69 -12.18 -6.50
C TYR A 147 -9.13 -12.39 -5.08
N HIS A 148 -7.82 -12.24 -4.90
CA HIS A 148 -7.19 -12.34 -3.59
C HIS A 148 -7.66 -11.23 -2.64
N ILE A 149 -7.71 -9.98 -3.11
CA ILE A 149 -8.25 -8.84 -2.37
C ILE A 149 -9.71 -9.10 -1.98
N TYR A 150 -10.54 -9.52 -2.94
CA TYR A 150 -11.95 -9.84 -2.69
C TYR A 150 -12.11 -10.92 -1.62
N THR A 151 -11.38 -12.04 -1.75
CA THR A 151 -11.44 -13.13 -0.76
C THR A 151 -10.91 -12.72 0.61
N PHE A 152 -9.89 -11.86 0.67
CA PHE A 152 -9.39 -11.29 1.91
C PHE A 152 -10.45 -10.43 2.61
N VAL A 153 -11.04 -9.46 1.90
CA VAL A 153 -12.09 -8.58 2.42
C VAL A 153 -13.31 -9.38 2.86
N GLN A 154 -13.74 -10.37 2.06
CA GLN A 154 -14.88 -11.22 2.39
C GLN A 154 -14.65 -12.05 3.66
N ARG A 155 -13.43 -12.52 3.90
CA ARG A 155 -13.09 -13.23 5.15
C ARG A 155 -13.14 -12.29 6.36
N GLN A 156 -12.62 -11.08 6.24
CA GLN A 156 -12.68 -10.08 7.31
C GLN A 156 -14.13 -9.70 7.63
N LYS A 157 -14.95 -9.49 6.59
CA LYS A 157 -16.40 -9.29 6.73
C LYS A 157 -17.07 -10.45 7.48
N ASN A 158 -16.83 -11.68 7.05
CA ASN A 158 -17.45 -12.85 7.67
C ASN A 158 -17.02 -13.00 9.14
N ALA A 159 -15.75 -12.75 9.46
CA ALA A 159 -15.26 -12.77 10.84
C ALA A 159 -15.94 -11.69 11.71
N ALA A 160 -16.13 -10.47 11.17
CA ALA A 160 -16.86 -9.42 11.86
C ALA A 160 -18.33 -9.79 12.10
N LEU A 161 -18.99 -10.43 11.12
CA LEU A 161 -20.37 -10.91 11.27
C LEU A 161 -20.49 -12.06 12.28
N ASP A 162 -19.54 -12.99 12.29
CA ASP A 162 -19.49 -14.06 13.28
C ASP A 162 -19.28 -13.51 14.70
N GLU A 163 -18.46 -12.46 14.86
CA GLU A 163 -18.29 -11.75 16.13
C GLU A 163 -19.60 -11.10 16.59
N VAL A 164 -20.31 -10.44 15.68
CA VAL A 164 -21.63 -9.82 15.94
C VAL A 164 -22.65 -10.89 16.36
N LYS A 165 -22.69 -12.02 15.65
CA LYS A 165 -23.62 -13.13 15.93
C LYS A 165 -23.35 -13.75 17.30
N CYS A 166 -22.09 -14.08 17.59
CA CYS A 166 -21.67 -14.62 18.88
C CYS A 166 -21.99 -13.66 20.04
N LYS A 167 -21.94 -12.34 19.80
CA LYS A 167 -22.36 -11.34 20.80
C LYS A 167 -23.88 -11.28 20.98
N ARG A 168 -24.66 -11.44 19.90
CA ARG A 168 -26.14 -11.45 19.96
C ARG A 168 -26.69 -12.70 20.63
N GLU A 169 -26.04 -13.84 20.44
CA GLU A 169 -26.47 -15.13 21.01
C GLU A 169 -26.16 -15.24 22.52
N GLY A 170 -25.52 -14.25 23.13
CA GLY A 170 -25.21 -14.24 24.56
C GLY A 170 -24.03 -15.14 24.95
N ASP A 171 -23.38 -15.78 23.99
CA ASP A 171 -22.26 -16.70 24.20
C ASP A 171 -20.97 -16.01 24.68
N CYS A 172 -20.92 -14.67 24.65
CA CYS A 172 -19.76 -13.94 25.18
C CYS A 172 -20.02 -13.48 26.61
N PRO A 173 -19.08 -13.71 27.54
CA PRO A 173 -19.19 -13.15 28.88
C PRO A 173 -19.26 -11.62 28.81
N LEU A 174 -20.17 -11.04 29.61
CA LEU A 174 -20.22 -9.60 29.85
C LEU A 174 -18.92 -9.21 30.55
N GLU A 175 -18.09 -8.40 29.89
CA GLU A 175 -16.85 -7.87 30.47
C GLU A 175 -17.01 -6.41 30.87
N LEU A 176 -16.19 -5.98 31.84
CA LEU A 176 -16.00 -4.57 32.16
C LEU A 176 -15.62 -3.80 30.89
N GLY A 177 -16.38 -2.74 30.61
CA GLY A 177 -16.19 -1.88 29.46
C GLY A 177 -16.96 -2.31 28.21
N CYS A 178 -17.67 -3.44 28.21
CA CYS A 178 -18.58 -3.80 27.11
C CYS A 178 -19.70 -2.76 26.97
N MET A 179 -20.04 -2.41 25.73
CA MET A 179 -21.26 -1.65 25.45
C MET A 179 -22.45 -2.60 25.49
N VAL A 180 -23.50 -2.20 26.19
CA VAL A 180 -24.73 -2.96 26.40
C VAL A 180 -25.94 -2.07 26.14
N VAL A 181 -27.03 -2.68 25.69
CA VAL A 181 -28.35 -2.06 25.63
C VAL A 181 -29.21 -2.67 26.71
N ASP A 182 -29.78 -1.83 27.56
CA ASP A 182 -30.77 -2.28 28.54
C ASP A 182 -32.14 -2.52 27.90
N VAL A 183 -33.05 -3.14 28.65
CA VAL A 183 -34.45 -3.35 28.24
C VAL A 183 -35.20 -2.08 27.85
N SER A 184 -34.74 -0.90 28.26
CA SER A 184 -35.33 0.40 27.89
C SER A 184 -34.79 0.96 26.57
N GLY A 185 -33.82 0.27 25.95
CA GLY A 185 -33.17 0.71 24.72
C GLY A 185 -32.03 1.71 24.95
N ARG A 186 -31.63 1.96 26.20
CA ARG A 186 -30.50 2.85 26.51
C ARG A 186 -29.18 2.12 26.32
N VAL A 187 -28.24 2.77 25.63
CA VAL A 187 -26.91 2.26 25.39
C VAL A 187 -25.96 2.76 26.49
N GLY A 188 -25.22 1.86 27.10
CA GLY A 188 -24.24 2.20 28.12
C GLY A 188 -23.06 1.23 28.18
N LYS A 189 -22.04 1.61 28.94
CA LYS A 189 -20.80 0.86 29.13
C LYS A 189 -20.82 0.15 30.48
N VAL A 190 -20.55 -1.15 30.51
CA VAL A 190 -20.44 -1.93 31.75
C VAL A 190 -19.32 -1.38 32.62
N GLY A 191 -19.65 -0.87 33.81
CA GLY A 191 -18.73 -0.21 34.73
C GLY A 191 -18.28 -1.05 35.91
N THR A 192 -19.17 -1.89 36.45
CA THR A 192 -18.83 -2.78 37.57
C THR A 192 -19.70 -4.02 37.49
N ILE A 193 -19.07 -5.18 37.63
CA ILE A 193 -19.74 -6.47 37.72
C ILE A 193 -19.62 -6.88 39.20
N CYS A 194 -20.75 -7.08 39.87
CA CYS A 194 -20.75 -7.65 41.22
C CYS A 194 -20.59 -9.17 41.09
N ASP A 195 -19.82 -9.82 41.99
CA ASP A 195 -19.54 -11.28 41.96
C ASP A 195 -20.16 -12.07 43.15
N ASP A 196 -21.00 -11.45 44.00
CA ASP A 196 -21.79 -12.11 45.07
C ASP A 196 -22.85 -13.15 44.60
N PRO A 197 -22.60 -14.47 44.73
CA PRO A 197 -23.39 -15.55 44.14
C PRO A 197 -24.85 -15.66 44.64
N ASN A 198 -25.24 -14.91 45.66
CA ASN A 198 -26.60 -14.92 46.21
C ASN A 198 -27.49 -13.77 45.72
N ASP A 199 -26.92 -12.77 45.04
CA ASP A 199 -27.67 -11.63 44.54
C ASP A 199 -28.08 -11.87 43.07
N ALA A 200 -29.29 -11.46 42.69
CA ALA A 200 -29.76 -11.49 41.30
C ALA A 200 -29.00 -10.43 40.51
N PHE A 201 -27.75 -10.74 40.21
CA PHE A 201 -26.67 -9.82 39.86
C PHE A 201 -27.04 -8.65 38.97
N PRO A 202 -27.09 -7.43 39.51
CA PRO A 202 -27.09 -6.25 38.69
C PRO A 202 -25.67 -5.94 38.24
N VAL A 203 -25.51 -5.68 36.95
CA VAL A 203 -24.31 -5.07 36.37
C VAL A 203 -24.52 -3.56 36.44
N LYS A 204 -23.54 -2.81 36.96
CA LYS A 204 -23.60 -1.35 36.92
C LYS A 204 -23.22 -0.88 35.52
N VAL A 205 -24.13 -0.22 34.83
CA VAL A 205 -23.95 0.31 33.48
C VAL A 205 -23.86 1.83 33.55
N HIS A 206 -22.85 2.42 32.91
CA HIS A 206 -22.70 3.86 32.70
C HIS A 206 -23.20 4.24 31.32
N TYR A 207 -24.31 4.95 31.25
CA TYR A 207 -24.97 5.33 30.00
C TYR A 207 -24.32 6.57 29.36
N GLU A 208 -24.45 6.70 28.04
CA GLU A 208 -23.88 7.82 27.29
C GLU A 208 -24.51 9.18 27.63
N ASP A 209 -25.73 9.18 28.18
CA ASP A 209 -26.42 10.37 28.68
C ASP A 209 -25.88 10.87 30.04
N GLY A 210 -24.85 10.19 30.58
CA GLY A 210 -24.22 10.52 31.86
C GLY A 210 -24.86 9.83 33.07
N GLY A 211 -25.92 9.03 32.88
CA GLY A 211 -26.54 8.24 33.94
C GLY A 211 -25.74 6.99 34.31
N SER A 212 -26.01 6.41 35.48
CA SER A 212 -25.54 5.06 35.79
C SER A 212 -26.57 4.29 36.59
N ASP A 213 -26.99 3.12 36.11
CA ASP A 213 -27.97 2.28 36.79
C ASP A 213 -27.44 0.85 36.98
N TRP A 214 -28.00 0.17 37.98
CA TRP A 214 -27.80 -1.24 38.24
C TRP A 214 -28.86 -2.03 37.46
N VAL A 215 -28.44 -2.83 36.48
CA VAL A 215 -29.35 -3.56 35.58
C VAL A 215 -29.11 -5.05 35.72
N ALA A 216 -30.17 -5.83 35.90
CA ALA A 216 -30.08 -7.29 35.92
C ALA A 216 -29.41 -7.81 34.65
N ARG A 217 -28.50 -8.78 34.81
CA ARG A 217 -27.72 -9.36 33.70
C ARG A 217 -28.59 -9.83 32.53
N ASP A 218 -29.73 -10.46 32.83
CA ASP A 218 -30.69 -10.96 31.84
C ASP A 218 -31.44 -9.84 31.10
N GLY A 219 -31.46 -8.63 31.68
CA GLY A 219 -32.00 -7.42 31.08
C GLY A 219 -31.00 -6.65 30.23
N LEU A 220 -29.78 -7.17 30.07
CA LEU A 220 -28.75 -6.56 29.22
C LEU A 220 -28.56 -7.41 27.97
N SER A 221 -28.69 -6.75 26.82
CA SER A 221 -28.20 -7.28 25.55
C SER A 221 -26.87 -6.61 25.21
N MET A 222 -25.92 -7.32 24.60
CA MET A 222 -24.72 -6.64 24.12
C MET A 222 -25.11 -5.64 23.04
N TYR A 223 -24.72 -4.38 23.24
CA TYR A 223 -24.78 -3.41 22.17
C TYR A 223 -23.73 -3.79 21.16
N VAL A 224 -24.16 -4.51 20.14
CA VAL A 224 -23.35 -4.67 18.96
C VAL A 224 -23.64 -3.44 18.12
N GLU A 225 -22.73 -2.47 18.20
CA GLU A 225 -22.67 -1.40 17.22
C GLU A 225 -22.74 -2.09 15.85
N GLU A 226 -23.82 -1.85 15.09
CA GLU A 226 -23.96 -2.33 13.72
C GLU A 226 -22.99 -1.54 12.84
N SER A 227 -21.70 -1.64 13.15
CA SER A 227 -20.64 -1.12 12.32
C SER A 227 -20.75 -1.84 10.99
N ASN A 228 -20.79 -1.06 9.93
CA ASN A 228 -20.74 -1.56 8.56
C ASN A 228 -19.70 -2.69 8.46
N PRO A 229 -20.12 -3.93 8.12
CA PRO A 229 -19.24 -5.11 8.16
C PRO A 229 -18.18 -5.09 7.06
N TRP A 230 -18.24 -4.09 6.16
CA TRP A 230 -17.23 -3.81 5.15
C TRP A 230 -16.12 -2.89 5.66
N HIS A 231 -16.32 -2.24 6.82
CA HIS A 231 -15.28 -1.44 7.44
C HIS A 231 -14.20 -2.35 8.02
N LEU A 232 -13.00 -2.28 7.44
CA LEU A 232 -11.86 -3.04 7.91
C LEU A 232 -11.27 -2.39 9.16
N ASP A 233 -10.87 -3.23 10.12
CA ASP A 233 -10.02 -2.80 11.22
C ASP A 233 -8.73 -2.16 10.67
N PRO A 234 -8.18 -1.09 11.28
CA PRO A 234 -7.00 -0.40 10.75
C PRO A 234 -5.82 -1.33 10.41
N SER A 235 -5.64 -2.42 11.15
CA SER A 235 -4.60 -3.42 10.87
C SER A 235 -4.86 -4.21 9.58
N ALA A 236 -6.10 -4.64 9.34
CA ALA A 236 -6.55 -5.28 8.11
C ALA A 236 -6.50 -4.30 6.93
N ASP A 237 -6.80 -3.03 7.18
CA ASP A 237 -6.77 -1.93 6.23
C ASP A 237 -5.33 -1.68 5.69
N MET A 238 -4.33 -1.64 6.59
CA MET A 238 -2.92 -1.55 6.20
C MET A 238 -2.43 -2.82 5.51
N THR A 239 -2.88 -3.99 5.96
CA THR A 239 -2.59 -5.28 5.31
C THR A 239 -3.13 -5.32 3.88
N LEU A 240 -4.34 -4.81 3.67
CA LEU A 240 -4.94 -4.75 2.34
C LEU A 240 -4.13 -3.88 1.39
N LEU A 241 -3.56 -2.77 1.87
CA LEU A 241 -2.68 -1.92 1.07
C LEU A 241 -1.43 -2.68 0.59
N VAL A 242 -0.88 -3.56 1.43
CA VAL A 242 0.26 -4.43 1.09
C VAL A 242 -0.14 -5.46 0.03
N ILE A 243 -1.33 -6.05 0.15
CA ILE A 243 -1.87 -7.02 -0.82
C ILE A 243 -2.21 -6.33 -2.16
N MET A 244 -2.63 -5.07 -2.14
CA MET A 244 -3.01 -4.32 -3.34
C MET A 244 -1.82 -3.84 -4.17
N MET A 245 -0.63 -3.69 -3.56
CA MET A 245 0.57 -3.16 -4.22
C MET A 245 0.89 -3.79 -5.59
N PRO A 246 0.87 -5.13 -5.79
CA PRO A 246 1.19 -5.73 -7.09
C PRO A 246 0.22 -5.32 -8.20
N ALA A 247 -1.05 -5.06 -7.89
CA ALA A 247 -2.01 -4.59 -8.90
C ALA A 247 -1.63 -3.22 -9.46
N VAL A 248 -1.11 -2.31 -8.61
CA VAL A 248 -0.61 -1.00 -9.07
C VAL A 248 0.60 -1.19 -9.97
N PHE A 249 1.56 -2.02 -9.56
CA PHE A 249 2.76 -2.30 -10.36
C PHE A 249 2.41 -2.92 -11.70
N VAL A 250 1.45 -3.85 -11.77
CA VAL A 250 0.99 -4.43 -13.03
C VAL A 250 0.47 -3.36 -13.98
N VAL A 251 -0.43 -2.49 -13.51
CA VAL A 251 -1.02 -1.44 -14.36
C VAL A 251 0.06 -0.49 -14.86
N MET A 252 0.96 -0.04 -13.97
CA MET A 252 2.02 0.89 -14.33
C MET A 252 3.09 0.26 -15.23
N ALA A 253 3.47 -1.00 -14.99
CA ALA A 253 4.42 -1.73 -15.82
C ALA A 253 3.87 -2.02 -17.22
N MET A 254 2.58 -2.34 -17.36
CA MET A 254 1.93 -2.46 -18.67
C MET A 254 1.93 -1.13 -19.42
N ARG A 255 1.64 -0.03 -18.72
CA ARG A 255 1.69 1.30 -19.34
C ARG A 255 3.11 1.66 -19.78
N SER A 256 4.10 1.42 -18.92
CA SER A 256 5.50 1.69 -19.23
C SER A 256 5.97 0.84 -20.41
N GLU A 257 5.58 -0.43 -20.49
CA GLU A 257 5.83 -1.29 -21.64
C GLU A 257 5.26 -0.70 -22.94
N ILE A 258 4.00 -0.26 -22.95
CA ILE A 258 3.37 0.39 -24.11
C ILE A 258 4.16 1.63 -24.55
N ARG A 259 4.65 2.45 -23.60
CA ARG A 259 5.46 3.65 -23.94
C ARG A 259 6.76 3.29 -24.63
N VAL A 260 7.42 2.22 -24.20
CA VAL A 260 8.67 1.77 -24.83
C VAL A 260 8.39 1.13 -26.20
N LEU A 261 7.30 0.37 -26.34
CA LEU A 261 6.86 -0.15 -27.63
C LEU A 261 6.53 0.98 -28.62
N GLN A 262 5.95 2.08 -28.17
CA GLN A 262 5.71 3.27 -28.98
C GLN A 262 7.00 3.94 -29.49
N ILE A 263 8.13 3.76 -28.79
CA ILE A 263 9.46 4.17 -29.27
C ILE A 263 9.93 3.21 -30.37
N PHE A 264 9.82 1.90 -30.18
CA PHE A 264 10.24 0.94 -31.20
C PHE A 264 9.42 1.02 -32.49
N LEU A 265 8.11 1.21 -32.37
CA LEU A 265 7.19 1.17 -33.50
C LEU A 265 7.02 2.53 -34.18
N GLY A 266 7.32 3.63 -33.49
CA GLY A 266 7.03 4.97 -33.99
C GLY A 266 5.53 5.22 -34.24
N SER A 267 4.64 4.40 -33.67
CA SER A 267 3.21 4.38 -34.02
C SER A 267 2.45 5.67 -33.71
N SER A 268 2.99 6.51 -32.82
CA SER A 268 2.42 7.82 -32.50
C SER A 268 3.25 9.00 -33.03
N PHE A 269 4.30 8.72 -33.80
CA PHE A 269 5.17 9.72 -34.38
C PHE A 269 4.45 10.40 -35.56
N LYS A 270 4.36 11.73 -35.53
CA LYS A 270 3.68 12.49 -36.58
C LYS A 270 4.68 13.05 -37.60
N GLU A 271 4.23 13.20 -38.85
CA GLU A 271 5.02 13.88 -39.87
C GLU A 271 5.42 15.29 -39.41
N GLY A 272 6.73 15.57 -39.46
CA GLY A 272 7.31 16.85 -39.03
C GLY A 272 7.79 16.89 -37.57
N GLU A 273 7.55 15.85 -36.75
CA GLU A 273 8.17 15.75 -35.43
C GLU A 273 9.63 15.31 -35.52
N ILE A 274 10.46 15.76 -34.57
CA ILE A 274 11.85 15.28 -34.46
C ILE A 274 11.84 14.00 -33.63
N TRP A 275 12.37 12.90 -34.19
CA TRP A 275 12.35 11.60 -33.54
C TRP A 275 13.01 11.60 -32.16
N GLY A 276 14.17 12.29 -32.02
CA GLY A 276 14.90 12.37 -30.76
C GLY A 276 14.04 12.94 -29.63
N GLU A 277 13.30 14.02 -29.90
CA GLU A 277 12.38 14.63 -28.93
C GLU A 277 11.19 13.73 -28.61
N TYR A 278 10.62 13.07 -29.62
CA TYR A 278 9.53 12.12 -29.44
C TYR A 278 9.94 10.92 -28.56
N ALA A 279 11.06 10.28 -28.89
CA ALA A 279 11.58 9.13 -28.16
C ALA A 279 11.96 9.51 -26.73
N LEU A 280 12.59 10.67 -26.55
CA LEU A 280 12.89 11.22 -25.24
C LEU A 280 11.62 11.40 -24.40
N TRP A 281 10.62 12.08 -24.95
CA TRP A 281 9.36 12.33 -24.24
C TRP A 281 8.68 11.01 -23.83
N ARG A 282 8.66 10.00 -24.72
CA ARG A 282 8.16 8.66 -24.40
C ARG A 282 8.96 8.01 -23.27
N LYS A 283 10.29 8.12 -23.27
CA LYS A 283 11.16 7.62 -22.20
C LYS A 283 10.90 8.33 -20.86
N CYS A 284 10.61 9.63 -20.88
CA CYS A 284 10.17 10.36 -19.69
C CYS A 284 8.85 9.81 -19.15
N THR A 285 7.84 9.61 -20.01
CA THR A 285 6.54 9.05 -19.57
C THR A 285 6.66 7.62 -19.04
N TYR A 286 7.49 6.79 -19.65
CA TYR A 286 7.87 5.47 -19.13
C TYR A 286 8.40 5.55 -17.70
N THR A 287 9.32 6.48 -17.46
CA THR A 287 9.91 6.69 -16.13
C THR A 287 8.86 7.18 -15.14
N MET A 288 7.96 8.07 -15.56
CA MET A 288 6.85 8.55 -14.70
C MET A 288 5.89 7.44 -14.28
N ASP A 289 5.52 6.54 -15.19
CA ASP A 289 4.63 5.41 -14.87
C ASP A 289 5.30 4.51 -13.79
N LEU A 290 6.59 4.20 -13.92
CA LEU A 290 7.35 3.42 -12.93
C LEU A 290 7.54 4.15 -11.59
N GLU A 291 7.81 5.46 -11.61
CA GLU A 291 7.90 6.28 -10.39
C GLU A 291 6.55 6.36 -9.67
N CYS A 292 5.42 6.34 -10.41
CA CYS A 292 4.10 6.23 -9.80
C CYS A 292 3.89 4.89 -9.08
N ALA A 293 4.41 3.78 -9.63
CA ALA A 293 4.40 2.49 -8.95
C ALA A 293 5.27 2.51 -7.69
N ALA A 294 6.46 3.11 -7.78
CA ALA A 294 7.38 3.28 -6.63
C ALA A 294 6.75 4.15 -5.52
N ALA A 295 5.99 5.19 -5.86
CA ALA A 295 5.28 5.98 -4.87
C ALA A 295 4.29 5.17 -4.02
N PHE A 296 3.54 4.27 -4.66
CA PHE A 296 2.67 3.33 -3.95
C PHE A 296 3.45 2.36 -3.07
N GLN A 297 4.65 1.99 -3.49
CA GLN A 297 5.55 1.18 -2.68
C GLN A 297 5.97 1.88 -1.39
N TYR A 298 6.28 3.18 -1.45
CA TYR A 298 6.53 3.98 -0.24
C TYR A 298 5.31 4.02 0.68
N LEU A 299 4.10 4.12 0.11
CA LEU A 299 2.86 4.02 0.88
C LEU A 299 2.71 2.65 1.56
N THR A 300 3.11 1.56 0.90
CA THR A 300 3.18 0.22 1.50
C THR A 300 4.19 0.14 2.64
N VAL A 301 5.34 0.79 2.51
CA VAL A 301 6.34 0.87 3.59
C VAL A 301 5.78 1.64 4.79
N VAL A 302 5.07 2.75 4.57
CA VAL A 302 4.37 3.48 5.64
C VAL A 302 3.30 2.61 6.29
N ALA A 303 2.48 1.92 5.50
CA ALA A 303 1.46 1.02 6.02
C ALA A 303 2.07 -0.08 6.91
N PHE A 304 3.20 -0.66 6.49
CA PHE A 304 3.95 -1.62 7.30
C PHE A 304 4.52 -1.00 8.58
N ALA A 305 5.11 0.18 8.51
CA ALA A 305 5.64 0.90 9.67
C ALA A 305 4.54 1.17 10.71
N LEU A 306 3.37 1.65 10.25
CA LEU A 306 2.21 1.89 11.10
C LEU A 306 1.63 0.60 11.67
N LEU A 307 1.58 -0.47 10.87
CA LEU A 307 1.14 -1.78 11.32
C LEU A 307 2.07 -2.33 12.42
N CYS A 308 3.38 -2.19 12.24
CA CYS A 308 4.36 -2.55 13.27
C CYS A 308 4.20 -1.69 14.52
N ALA A 309 4.00 -0.37 14.38
CA ALA A 309 3.76 0.54 15.50
C ALA A 309 2.49 0.18 16.29
N GLN A 310 1.43 -0.30 15.61
CA GLN A 310 0.22 -0.80 16.27
C GLN A 310 0.49 -2.06 17.10
N PHE A 311 1.35 -2.96 16.63
CA PHE A 311 1.73 -4.17 17.36
C PHE A 311 2.77 -3.92 18.46
N PHE A 312 3.64 -2.91 18.29
CA PHE A 312 4.44 -2.36 19.39
C PHE A 312 3.60 -1.59 20.40
N GLY A 313 2.33 -1.35 20.06
CA GLY A 313 1.37 -0.60 20.82
C GLY A 313 1.11 -1.23 22.17
N VAL A 314 1.91 -0.75 23.14
CA VAL A 314 1.57 -0.37 24.50
C VAL A 314 0.93 -1.53 25.26
N GLU A 315 -0.25 -2.06 24.99
CA GLU A 315 -0.97 -3.02 25.84
C GLU A 315 -0.22 -4.23 26.41
N ASP A 316 0.72 -4.87 25.70
CA ASP A 316 1.58 -5.90 26.30
C ASP A 316 2.64 -5.29 27.23
N LEU A 317 3.20 -4.17 26.78
CA LEU A 317 4.07 -3.36 27.58
C LEU A 317 3.31 -2.68 28.71
N THR A 318 2.05 -2.30 28.56
CA THR A 318 1.11 -1.75 29.53
C THR A 318 0.66 -2.85 30.42
N GLU A 319 0.50 -4.09 29.99
CA GLU A 319 0.19 -5.16 30.92
C GLU A 319 1.46 -5.48 31.71
N SER A 320 2.64 -5.42 31.10
CA SER A 320 3.92 -5.53 31.82
C SER A 320 4.18 -4.32 32.73
N VAL A 321 3.80 -3.12 32.28
CA VAL A 321 3.97 -1.84 32.97
C VAL A 321 2.89 -1.70 34.00
N GLU A 322 1.69 -2.22 33.81
CA GLU A 322 0.54 -2.28 34.73
C GLU A 322 0.77 -3.39 35.74
N ARG A 323 1.43 -4.49 35.39
CA ARG A 323 1.96 -5.45 36.37
C ARG A 323 3.09 -4.82 37.18
N ARG A 324 4.02 -4.12 36.52
CA ARG A 324 5.07 -3.34 37.21
C ARG A 324 4.48 -2.18 37.99
N GLU A 325 3.38 -1.59 37.55
CA GLU A 325 2.69 -0.45 38.14
C GLU A 325 1.88 -0.97 39.30
N LYS A 326 1.16 -2.08 39.20
CA LYS A 326 0.56 -2.79 40.34
C LYS A 326 1.63 -3.13 41.36
N HIS A 327 2.80 -3.61 40.93
CA HIS A 327 3.91 -3.88 41.83
C HIS A 327 4.51 -2.59 42.44
N LEU A 328 4.61 -1.52 41.66
CA LEU A 328 5.08 -0.20 42.08
C LEU A 328 4.03 0.56 42.88
N ILE A 329 2.74 0.27 42.74
CA ILE A 329 1.61 0.75 43.51
C ILE A 329 1.59 -0.01 44.82
N ILE A 330 1.89 -1.32 44.83
CA ILE A 330 2.11 -2.05 46.08
C ILE A 330 3.32 -1.49 46.82
N GLN A 331 4.42 -1.19 46.12
CA GLN A 331 5.61 -0.56 46.71
C GLN A 331 5.37 0.91 47.09
N SER A 332 4.62 1.65 46.27
CA SER A 332 4.27 3.05 46.47
C SER A 332 3.27 3.16 47.59
N ASN A 333 2.25 2.31 47.70
CA ASN A 333 1.37 2.25 48.87
C ASN A 333 2.16 1.93 50.14
N LYS A 334 3.19 1.08 50.07
CA LYS A 334 4.14 0.87 51.19
C LYS A 334 4.99 2.12 51.49
N LEU A 335 5.38 2.89 50.48
CA LEU A 335 6.18 4.10 50.63
C LEU A 335 5.33 5.29 51.09
N ARG A 336 4.12 5.40 50.58
CA ARG A 336 3.06 6.32 50.89
C ARG A 336 2.58 6.11 52.31
N HIS A 337 2.48 4.87 52.80
CA HIS A 337 2.26 4.63 54.22
C HIS A 337 3.37 5.24 55.11
N ARG A 338 4.61 5.33 54.61
CA ARG A 338 5.72 6.00 55.32
C ARG A 338 5.66 7.53 55.14
N LEU A 339 5.47 8.02 53.92
CA LEU A 339 5.40 9.45 53.60
C LEU A 339 4.16 10.14 54.20
N HIS A 340 3.06 9.41 54.37
CA HIS A 340 1.87 9.93 55.05
C HIS A 340 2.07 10.08 56.56
N GLN A 341 3.04 9.35 57.15
CA GLN A 341 3.54 9.63 58.50
C GLN A 341 4.42 10.89 58.53
N GLU A 342 4.98 11.30 57.38
CA GLU A 342 5.85 12.47 57.23
C GLU A 342 5.12 13.72 56.67
N GLY A 343 3.86 13.59 56.25
CA GLY A 343 2.97 14.72 55.92
C GLY A 343 3.03 15.24 54.47
N GLU A 344 3.65 14.52 53.53
CA GLU A 344 3.76 14.99 52.13
C GLU A 344 2.66 14.45 51.18
N PRO A 345 2.17 15.27 50.24
CA PRO A 345 1.21 14.85 49.21
C PRO A 345 1.89 14.20 48.00
N VAL A 346 1.71 12.88 47.83
CA VAL A 346 2.47 12.02 46.88
C VAL A 346 1.75 11.73 45.55
N ASP A 347 0.47 12.10 45.40
CA ASP A 347 -0.42 11.38 44.49
C ASP A 347 -0.39 11.77 43.00
N SER A 348 0.11 12.97 42.67
CA SER A 348 -0.03 13.52 41.30
C SER A 348 1.25 13.47 40.45
N SER A 349 2.41 13.21 41.05
CA SER A 349 3.69 13.18 40.33
C SER A 349 3.95 11.81 39.67
N LEU A 350 3.73 10.71 40.39
CA LEU A 350 4.09 9.37 39.92
C LEU A 350 3.32 8.92 38.68
N SER A 351 2.02 9.20 38.63
CA SER A 351 1.18 8.88 37.46
C SER A 351 1.64 9.67 36.23
N LYS A 352 2.00 10.94 36.40
CA LYS A 352 2.55 11.77 35.32
C LYS A 352 3.91 11.27 34.83
N ASP A 353 4.79 10.86 35.74
CA ASP A 353 6.11 10.32 35.39
C ASP A 353 6.01 9.00 34.61
N LEU A 354 5.05 8.14 34.98
CA LEU A 354 4.80 6.88 34.28
C LEU A 354 4.21 7.10 32.88
N GLU A 355 3.25 8.01 32.75
CA GLU A 355 2.70 8.42 31.45
C GLU A 355 3.79 9.01 30.55
N ALA A 356 4.67 9.85 31.10
CA ALA A 356 5.78 10.43 30.37
C ALA A 356 6.79 9.36 29.91
N ALA A 357 7.17 8.42 30.79
CA ALA A 357 8.09 7.34 30.44
C ALA A 357 7.51 6.40 29.38
N ASN A 358 6.21 6.11 29.45
CA ASN A 358 5.53 5.30 28.44
C ASN A 358 5.49 6.02 27.09
N ALA A 359 5.17 7.31 27.07
CA ALA A 359 5.19 8.12 25.87
C ALA A 359 6.60 8.20 25.25
N GLU A 360 7.64 8.37 26.07
CA GLU A 360 9.03 8.39 25.60
C GLU A 360 9.46 7.04 25.01
N HIS A 361 9.09 5.93 25.65
CA HIS A 361 9.42 4.61 25.12
C HIS A 361 8.68 4.30 23.82
N GLN A 362 7.40 4.66 23.72
CA GLN A 362 6.61 4.53 22.50
C GLN A 362 7.22 5.37 21.37
N PHE A 363 7.61 6.60 21.67
CA PHE A 363 8.30 7.47 20.73
C PHE A 363 9.61 6.84 20.27
N SER A 364 10.43 6.32 21.18
CA SER A 364 11.70 5.67 20.85
C SER A 364 11.52 4.43 19.98
N LEU A 365 10.55 3.55 20.28
CA LEU A 365 10.30 2.35 19.47
C LEU A 365 9.76 2.70 18.08
N THR A 366 8.87 3.67 18.00
CA THR A 366 8.20 4.03 16.73
C THR A 366 9.09 4.88 15.83
N TRP A 367 9.83 5.83 16.38
CA TRP A 367 10.66 6.74 15.58
C TRP A 367 12.09 6.27 15.43
N ALA A 368 12.77 5.90 16.53
CA ALA A 368 14.15 5.42 16.45
C ALA A 368 14.20 3.99 15.88
N GLY A 369 13.27 3.13 16.30
CA GLY A 369 13.20 1.74 15.82
C GLY A 369 12.84 1.61 14.33
N LEU A 370 12.12 2.58 13.76
CA LEU A 370 11.68 2.59 12.35
C LEU A 370 12.43 3.62 11.48
N GLN A 371 13.54 4.19 11.96
CA GLN A 371 14.24 5.28 11.27
C GLN A 371 14.65 4.92 9.84
N GLY A 372 15.07 3.67 9.58
CA GLY A 372 15.44 3.21 8.25
C GLY A 372 14.28 3.22 7.27
N LEU A 373 13.08 2.86 7.73
CA LEU A 373 11.86 2.90 6.93
C LEU A 373 11.44 4.35 6.64
N TRP A 374 11.42 5.21 7.66
CA TRP A 374 11.07 6.62 7.48
C TRP A 374 12.04 7.36 6.55
N SER A 375 13.35 7.11 6.71
CA SER A 375 14.37 7.68 5.82
C SER A 375 14.11 7.28 4.37
N TYR A 376 13.78 6.01 4.10
CA TYR A 376 13.49 5.54 2.75
C TYR A 376 12.23 6.17 2.16
N VAL A 377 11.16 6.29 2.95
CA VAL A 377 9.92 6.94 2.52
C VAL A 377 10.16 8.41 2.18
N ILE A 378 10.85 9.17 3.04
CA ILE A 378 11.11 10.60 2.81
C ILE A 378 11.96 10.81 1.56
N VAL A 379 13.07 10.08 1.45
CA VAL A 379 13.97 10.15 0.30
C VAL A 379 13.26 9.71 -0.99
N GLY A 380 12.42 8.67 -0.91
CA GLY A 380 11.62 8.17 -2.02
C GLY A 380 10.55 9.16 -2.50
N VAL A 381 9.81 9.77 -1.59
CA VAL A 381 8.83 10.82 -1.93
C VAL A 381 9.52 11.99 -2.60
N PHE A 382 10.68 12.42 -2.08
CA PHE A 382 11.47 13.48 -2.71
C PHE A 382 11.92 13.07 -4.12
N ARG A 383 12.40 11.84 -4.31
CA ARG A 383 12.76 11.29 -5.62
C ARG A 383 11.58 11.34 -6.60
N CYS A 384 10.40 10.82 -6.23
CA CYS A 384 9.24 10.81 -7.11
C CYS A 384 8.79 12.23 -7.48
N MET A 385 8.72 13.13 -6.50
CA MET A 385 8.37 14.54 -6.74
C MET A 385 9.38 15.21 -7.69
N PHE A 386 10.67 14.96 -7.49
CA PHE A 386 11.72 15.45 -8.37
C PHE A 386 11.58 14.89 -9.79
N SER A 387 11.46 13.56 -9.94
CA SER A 387 11.30 12.90 -11.24
C SER A 387 10.08 13.41 -12.02
N ILE A 388 8.94 13.60 -11.35
CA ILE A 388 7.70 14.11 -11.97
C ILE A 388 7.86 15.57 -12.38
N THR A 389 8.38 16.43 -11.49
CA THR A 389 8.60 17.85 -11.77
C THR A 389 9.55 18.00 -12.96
N MET A 390 10.61 17.20 -12.98
CA MET A 390 11.60 17.23 -14.05
C MET A 390 11.04 16.70 -15.38
N ALA A 391 10.20 15.67 -15.37
CA ALA A 391 9.52 15.23 -16.59
C ALA A 391 8.64 16.33 -17.19
N GLY A 392 7.90 17.07 -16.35
CA GLY A 392 7.13 18.23 -16.79
C GLY A 392 8.00 19.38 -17.32
N LEU A 393 9.16 19.62 -16.71
CA LEU A 393 10.12 20.63 -17.20
C LEU A 393 10.75 20.24 -18.54
N VAL A 394 11.10 18.95 -18.73
CA VAL A 394 11.64 18.45 -20.01
C VAL A 394 10.60 18.57 -21.13
N GLU A 395 9.32 18.39 -20.83
CA GLU A 395 8.24 18.63 -21.80
C GLU A 395 8.14 20.10 -22.21
N LEU A 396 8.38 21.03 -21.28
CA LEU A 396 8.38 22.46 -21.58
C LEU A 396 9.67 22.91 -22.29
N HIS A 397 10.80 22.30 -21.93
CA HIS A 397 12.14 22.70 -22.34
C HIS A 397 13.08 21.49 -22.41
N SER A 398 13.39 21.01 -23.62
CA SER A 398 14.27 19.85 -23.87
C SER A 398 15.70 20.04 -23.37
N ASP A 399 16.19 21.28 -23.28
CA ASP A 399 17.56 21.63 -22.85
C ASP A 399 17.90 21.17 -21.42
N TYR A 400 16.91 20.91 -20.57
CA TYR A 400 17.14 20.47 -19.19
C TYR A 400 17.41 18.96 -19.05
N GLN A 401 17.36 18.19 -20.14
CA GLN A 401 17.54 16.74 -20.09
C GLN A 401 18.92 16.34 -19.54
N ASP A 402 20.00 16.94 -20.03
CA ASP A 402 21.35 16.56 -19.59
C ASP A 402 21.58 16.92 -18.12
N LEU A 403 21.05 18.07 -17.69
CA LEU A 403 21.08 18.46 -16.28
C LEU A 403 20.33 17.44 -15.42
N LEU A 404 19.19 16.94 -15.89
CA LEU A 404 18.36 15.95 -15.19
C LEU A 404 19.11 14.63 -14.99
N VAL A 405 19.63 14.05 -16.07
CA VAL A 405 20.36 12.77 -16.01
C VAL A 405 21.56 12.90 -15.07
N ASN A 406 22.33 13.99 -15.21
CA ASN A 406 23.48 14.26 -14.36
C ASN A 406 23.12 14.44 -12.88
N LEU A 407 21.97 15.06 -12.56
CA LEU A 407 21.52 15.20 -11.18
C LEU A 407 21.04 13.86 -10.61
N LEU A 408 20.22 13.12 -11.35
CA LEU A 408 19.68 11.85 -10.88
C LEU A 408 20.79 10.83 -10.64
N ASP A 409 21.77 10.74 -11.54
CA ASP A 409 22.92 9.84 -11.41
C ASP A 409 23.77 10.16 -10.17
N LYS A 410 23.90 11.45 -9.81
CA LYS A 410 24.60 11.88 -8.59
C LYS A 410 23.87 11.47 -7.31
N TYR A 411 22.54 11.45 -7.32
CA TYR A 411 21.74 11.07 -6.15
C TYR A 411 21.42 9.57 -6.08
N GLN A 412 21.65 8.82 -7.16
CA GLN A 412 21.40 7.38 -7.22
C GLN A 412 22.04 6.59 -6.05
N PRO A 413 23.29 6.86 -5.63
CA PRO A 413 23.88 6.17 -4.46
C PRO A 413 23.11 6.42 -3.15
N VAL A 414 22.54 7.62 -2.97
CA VAL A 414 21.74 7.97 -1.79
C VAL A 414 20.45 7.16 -1.76
N PHE A 415 19.79 7.00 -2.92
CA PHE A 415 18.59 6.18 -3.04
C PHE A 415 18.86 4.70 -2.74
N VAL A 416 19.93 4.15 -3.30
CA VAL A 416 20.35 2.76 -3.04
C VAL A 416 20.69 2.57 -1.56
N PHE A 417 21.42 3.51 -0.95
CA PHE A 417 21.76 3.46 0.46
C PHE A 417 20.52 3.49 1.36
N ALA A 418 19.56 4.39 1.08
CA ALA A 418 18.30 4.47 1.82
C ALA A 418 17.48 3.18 1.67
N ALA A 419 17.44 2.59 0.48
CA ALA A 419 16.77 1.31 0.23
C ALA A 419 17.41 0.17 1.05
N MET A 420 18.74 0.09 1.07
CA MET A 420 19.48 -0.91 1.85
C MET A 420 19.25 -0.75 3.36
N LEU A 421 19.25 0.49 3.87
CA LEU A 421 18.92 0.78 5.27
C LEU A 421 17.49 0.37 5.62
N CYS A 422 16.52 0.67 4.75
CA CYS A 422 15.13 0.25 4.93
C CYS A 422 15.02 -1.28 5.00
N ILE A 423 15.65 -2.01 4.07
CA ILE A 423 15.64 -3.46 4.04
C ILE A 423 16.29 -4.06 5.29
N TYR A 424 17.42 -3.50 5.73
CA TYR A 424 18.10 -3.93 6.94
C TYR A 424 17.22 -3.72 8.18
N ASN A 425 16.70 -2.51 8.36
CA ASN A 425 15.83 -2.17 9.49
C ASN A 425 14.54 -3.00 9.49
N TRP A 426 13.91 -3.18 8.33
CA TRP A 426 12.76 -4.06 8.12
C TRP A 426 13.06 -5.50 8.55
N THR A 427 14.23 -6.03 8.17
CA THR A 427 14.66 -7.39 8.55
C THR A 427 14.78 -7.54 10.07
N ILE A 428 15.31 -6.52 10.76
CA ILE A 428 15.40 -6.51 12.23
C ILE A 428 14.01 -6.49 12.85
N ILE A 429 13.15 -5.58 12.39
CA ILE A 429 11.78 -5.42 12.91
C ILE A 429 11.01 -6.75 12.83
N GLN A 430 11.07 -7.43 11.69
CA GLN A 430 10.37 -8.72 11.52
C GLN A 430 10.93 -9.86 12.36
N ARG A 431 12.13 -9.72 12.93
CA ARG A 431 12.70 -10.70 13.86
C ARG A 431 12.22 -10.49 15.29
N LEU A 432 11.60 -9.36 15.61
CA LEU A 432 11.04 -9.10 16.94
C LEU A 432 9.95 -10.12 17.27
N GLN A 433 9.98 -10.62 18.50
CA GLN A 433 9.05 -11.66 18.96
C GLN A 433 7.61 -11.17 18.96
N ASP A 434 7.38 -9.89 19.27
CA ASP A 434 6.06 -9.28 19.32
C ASP A 434 5.34 -9.33 17.96
N ILE A 435 6.08 -9.12 16.87
CA ILE A 435 5.55 -9.23 15.51
C ILE A 435 5.25 -10.69 15.12
N LYS A 436 6.02 -11.64 15.64
CA LYS A 436 5.85 -13.08 15.36
C LYS A 436 4.78 -13.75 16.20
N ARG A 437 4.21 -13.08 17.20
CA ARG A 437 3.09 -13.60 17.99
C ARG A 437 1.96 -14.00 17.04
N LYS A 438 1.25 -15.08 17.37
CA LYS A 438 0.08 -15.54 16.62
C LYS A 438 -0.99 -14.46 16.51
N GLU A 439 -0.97 -13.51 17.45
CA GLU A 439 -1.86 -12.37 17.57
C GLU A 439 -1.58 -11.22 16.62
N ALA A 440 -0.33 -11.10 16.17
CA ALA A 440 0.09 -10.04 15.29
C ALA A 440 0.12 -10.55 13.85
N LEU A 441 1.31 -10.75 13.30
CA LEU A 441 1.49 -11.22 11.92
C LEU A 441 1.68 -12.73 11.84
N GLY A 442 1.86 -13.41 12.99
CA GLY A 442 2.09 -14.84 13.10
C GLY A 442 3.55 -15.25 12.87
N PRO A 443 3.87 -16.55 13.01
CA PRO A 443 5.25 -17.05 12.89
C PRO A 443 5.85 -16.79 11.49
N ASN A 444 4.99 -16.67 10.48
CA ASN A 444 5.37 -16.42 9.09
C ASN A 444 5.39 -14.93 8.71
N ALA A 445 5.45 -14.02 9.70
CA ALA A 445 5.49 -12.57 9.46
C ALA A 445 6.57 -12.17 8.44
N THR A 446 7.79 -12.70 8.56
CA THR A 446 8.87 -12.42 7.59
C THR A 446 8.49 -12.83 6.17
N LEU A 447 7.89 -14.01 6.00
CA LEU A 447 7.50 -14.54 4.70
C LEU A 447 6.33 -13.74 4.09
N LYS A 448 5.40 -13.22 4.90
CA LYS A 448 4.27 -12.42 4.42
C LYS A 448 4.67 -11.12 3.70
N PHE A 449 5.84 -10.57 4.02
CA PHE A 449 6.33 -9.33 3.39
C PHE A 449 7.61 -9.51 2.58
N ILE A 450 8.15 -10.73 2.48
CA ILE A 450 9.36 -10.96 1.67
C ILE A 450 9.10 -10.63 0.19
N ALA A 451 7.89 -10.85 -0.32
CA ALA A 451 7.54 -10.54 -1.70
C ALA A 451 7.50 -9.02 -1.96
N VAL A 452 6.97 -8.25 -1.02
CA VAL A 452 6.98 -6.77 -1.07
C VAL A 452 8.42 -6.24 -1.07
N ARG A 453 9.26 -6.81 -0.21
CA ARG A 453 10.71 -6.53 -0.18
C ARG A 453 11.43 -6.97 -1.47
N GLY A 454 11.04 -8.11 -2.03
CA GLY A 454 11.55 -8.59 -3.31
C GLY A 454 11.27 -7.58 -4.40
N LEU A 455 10.03 -7.10 -4.48
CA LEU A 455 9.63 -6.09 -5.46
C LEU A 455 10.36 -4.75 -5.27
N LEU A 456 10.69 -4.36 -4.01
CA LEU A 456 11.54 -3.20 -3.68
C LEU A 456 12.94 -3.32 -4.30
N LEU A 457 13.57 -4.47 -4.10
CA LEU A 457 14.92 -4.72 -4.63
C LEU A 457 14.93 -4.86 -6.14
N VAL A 458 13.92 -5.52 -6.67
CA VAL A 458 13.85 -5.86 -8.08
C VAL A 458 13.52 -4.64 -8.92
N GLY A 459 12.59 -3.78 -8.50
CA GLY A 459 12.24 -2.55 -9.23
C GLY A 459 13.46 -1.68 -9.58
N ASP A 460 14.21 -1.24 -8.57
CA ASP A 460 15.40 -0.40 -8.80
C ASP A 460 16.63 -1.21 -9.23
N GLY A 461 16.83 -2.40 -8.65
CA GLY A 461 18.01 -3.22 -8.89
C GLY A 461 18.07 -3.82 -10.29
N GLN A 462 16.92 -4.25 -10.82
CA GLN A 462 16.84 -4.79 -12.18
C GLN A 462 17.13 -3.71 -13.22
N LYS A 463 16.57 -2.50 -13.05
CA LYS A 463 16.86 -1.37 -13.94
C LYS A 463 18.35 -1.05 -13.95
N LEU A 464 18.99 -0.97 -12.77
CA LEU A 464 20.43 -0.72 -12.66
C LEU A 464 21.26 -1.84 -13.31
N ALA A 465 20.88 -3.11 -13.12
CA ALA A 465 21.60 -4.24 -13.72
C ALA A 465 21.47 -4.24 -15.25
N LEU A 466 20.27 -4.03 -15.79
CA LEU A 466 20.01 -4.00 -17.23
C LEU A 466 20.65 -2.80 -17.94
N HIS A 467 20.71 -1.63 -17.30
CA HIS A 467 21.43 -0.48 -17.88
C HIS A 467 22.94 -0.50 -17.64
N GLY A 468 23.40 -1.30 -16.67
CA GLY A 468 24.80 -1.44 -16.30
C GLY A 468 25.57 -2.46 -17.14
N SER A 469 26.58 -3.08 -16.52
CA SER A 469 27.44 -4.06 -17.17
C SER A 469 26.68 -5.29 -17.67
N LEU A 470 25.66 -5.76 -16.94
CA LEU A 470 24.92 -6.96 -17.32
C LEU A 470 24.19 -6.76 -18.66
N GLY A 471 23.38 -5.71 -18.81
CA GLY A 471 22.69 -5.51 -20.08
C GLY A 471 23.61 -5.06 -21.22
N LYS A 472 24.54 -4.12 -20.97
CA LYS A 472 25.41 -3.58 -22.04
C LYS A 472 26.52 -4.54 -22.47
N GLN A 473 27.19 -5.21 -21.53
CA GLN A 473 28.34 -6.07 -21.84
C GLN A 473 27.96 -7.53 -22.12
N TRP A 474 26.97 -8.08 -21.41
CA TRP A 474 26.62 -9.51 -21.54
C TRP A 474 25.48 -9.75 -22.53
N LEU A 475 24.47 -8.90 -22.51
CA LEU A 475 23.28 -9.07 -23.34
C LEU A 475 23.27 -8.18 -24.59
N HIS A 476 24.22 -7.24 -24.69
CA HIS A 476 24.30 -6.24 -25.76
C HIS A 476 22.98 -5.51 -26.02
N LEU A 477 22.25 -5.19 -24.93
CA LEU A 477 20.98 -4.49 -25.02
C LEU A 477 21.22 -2.98 -25.23
N SER A 478 20.48 -2.39 -26.15
CA SER A 478 20.35 -0.94 -26.22
C SER A 478 19.51 -0.41 -25.06
N ASP A 479 19.62 0.88 -24.74
CA ASP A 479 18.87 1.48 -23.62
C ASP A 479 17.35 1.24 -23.73
N PRO A 480 16.68 1.41 -24.91
CA PRO A 480 15.25 1.11 -25.04
C PRO A 480 14.94 -0.38 -24.90
N GLN A 481 15.83 -1.27 -25.33
CA GLN A 481 15.65 -2.71 -25.16
C GLN A 481 15.76 -3.10 -23.68
N ALA A 482 16.70 -2.51 -22.94
CA ALA A 482 16.84 -2.69 -21.50
C ALA A 482 15.59 -2.18 -20.76
N ASP A 483 15.06 -1.01 -21.13
CA ASP A 483 13.82 -0.46 -20.57
C ASP A 483 12.62 -1.38 -20.83
N LEU A 484 12.53 -1.98 -22.02
CA LEU A 484 11.48 -2.93 -22.38
C LEU A 484 11.61 -4.25 -21.60
N VAL A 485 12.81 -4.83 -21.54
CA VAL A 485 13.09 -6.04 -20.76
C VAL A 485 12.75 -5.83 -19.29
N HIS A 486 13.05 -4.65 -18.74
CA HIS A 486 12.70 -4.31 -17.37
C HIS A 486 11.17 -4.36 -17.14
N SER A 487 10.38 -3.67 -17.97
CA SER A 487 8.92 -3.67 -17.81
C SER A 487 8.31 -5.07 -18.00
N ILE A 488 8.81 -5.84 -18.96
CA ILE A 488 8.36 -7.23 -19.17
C ILE A 488 8.62 -8.05 -17.92
N LEU A 489 9.86 -8.08 -17.41
CA LEU A 489 10.21 -8.88 -16.25
C LEU A 489 9.41 -8.47 -15.02
N LEU A 490 9.17 -7.17 -14.83
CA LEU A 490 8.36 -6.65 -13.73
C LEU A 490 6.93 -7.21 -13.74
N LEU A 491 6.32 -7.45 -14.92
CA LEU A 491 5.00 -8.09 -15.03
C LEU A 491 5.02 -9.56 -14.60
N PHE A 492 6.06 -10.31 -14.99
CA PHE A 492 6.24 -11.70 -14.55
C PHE A 492 6.52 -11.79 -13.04
N GLU A 493 7.33 -10.88 -12.51
CA GLU A 493 7.64 -10.81 -11.09
C GLU A 493 6.42 -10.43 -10.26
N CYS A 494 5.55 -9.53 -10.77
CA CYS A 494 4.27 -9.25 -10.14
C CYS A 494 3.40 -10.50 -10.03
N LEU A 495 3.35 -11.36 -11.06
CA LEU A 495 2.62 -12.63 -10.97
C LEU A 495 3.18 -13.53 -9.85
N LEU A 496 4.51 -13.63 -9.74
CA LEU A 496 5.15 -14.38 -8.66
C LEU A 496 4.82 -13.80 -7.28
N VAL A 497 4.84 -12.48 -7.15
CA VAL A 497 4.47 -11.76 -5.91
C VAL A 497 3.00 -12.01 -5.55
N VAL A 498 2.08 -11.99 -6.53
CA VAL A 498 0.65 -12.27 -6.29
C VAL A 498 0.46 -13.72 -5.84
N ALA A 499 1.07 -14.69 -6.53
CA ALA A 499 1.00 -16.09 -6.14
C ALA A 499 1.55 -16.31 -4.71
N TRP A 500 2.67 -15.65 -4.38
CA TRP A 500 3.24 -15.69 -3.04
C TRP A 500 2.32 -15.05 -1.99
N ASN A 501 1.74 -13.89 -2.29
CA ASN A 501 0.80 -13.22 -1.39
C ASN A 501 -0.41 -14.09 -1.12
N VAL A 502 -1.01 -14.68 -2.16
CA VAL A 502 -2.14 -15.61 -2.03
C VAL A 502 -1.80 -16.76 -1.09
N GLN A 503 -0.61 -17.37 -1.25
CA GLN A 503 -0.17 -18.45 -0.38
C GLN A 503 0.03 -17.99 1.07
N MET A 504 0.75 -16.90 1.30
CA MET A 504 1.14 -16.44 2.64
C MET A 504 0.00 -15.78 3.42
N TRP A 505 -0.94 -15.15 2.73
CA TRP A 505 -2.12 -14.50 3.31
C TRP A 505 -3.38 -15.39 3.24
N SER A 506 -3.25 -16.63 2.78
CA SER A 506 -4.36 -17.60 2.80
C SER A 506 -4.80 -18.00 4.21
N GLY A 507 -3.89 -17.96 5.20
CA GLY A 507 -4.21 -18.24 6.61
C GLY A 507 -5.06 -17.13 7.24
N ARG A 508 -5.83 -17.47 8.30
CA ARG A 508 -6.55 -16.45 9.09
C ARG A 508 -5.53 -15.48 9.69
N VAL A 509 -5.62 -14.22 9.31
CA VAL A 509 -5.10 -13.11 10.11
C VAL A 509 -6.15 -12.90 11.19
N MET A 510 -5.96 -13.51 12.36
CA MET A 510 -6.90 -13.31 13.46
C MET A 510 -6.79 -11.87 13.94
N GLY A 511 -7.95 -11.21 14.06
CA GLY A 511 -8.00 -9.85 14.57
C GLY A 511 -7.62 -9.82 16.06
N ARG A 512 -7.09 -8.67 16.51
CA ARG A 512 -6.67 -8.44 17.91
C ARG A 512 -7.73 -8.83 18.95
N LYS A 513 -9.02 -8.69 18.61
CA LYS A 513 -10.16 -8.99 19.48
C LYS A 513 -10.44 -10.49 19.62
N GLU A 514 -10.15 -11.29 18.59
CA GLU A 514 -10.45 -12.73 18.58
C GLU A 514 -9.50 -13.51 19.51
N LEU A 515 -8.23 -13.12 19.58
CA LEU A 515 -7.26 -13.82 20.44
C LEU A 515 -7.43 -13.53 21.92
N ARG A 516 -7.85 -12.32 22.31
CA ARG A 516 -8.19 -12.05 23.72
C ARG A 516 -9.25 -13.02 24.26
N ARG A 517 -10.15 -13.51 23.41
CA ARG A 517 -11.12 -14.55 23.78
C ARG A 517 -10.49 -15.92 23.93
N GLY A 518 -9.61 -16.32 23.01
CA GLY A 518 -8.95 -17.63 23.02
C GLY A 518 -8.11 -17.88 24.28
N ASP A 519 -7.30 -16.90 24.68
CA ASP A 519 -6.42 -17.05 25.86
C ASP A 519 -7.21 -17.04 27.18
N ARG A 520 -8.25 -16.20 27.30
CA ARG A 520 -9.08 -16.17 28.51
C ARG A 520 -9.97 -17.40 28.66
N THR A 521 -10.56 -17.90 27.58
CA THR A 521 -11.33 -19.15 27.60
C THR A 521 -10.44 -20.35 27.93
N GLY A 522 -9.19 -20.39 27.45
CA GLY A 522 -8.21 -21.41 27.83
C GLY A 522 -7.80 -21.35 29.31
N VAL A 523 -7.65 -20.15 29.88
CA VAL A 523 -7.33 -19.96 31.31
C VAL A 523 -8.52 -20.32 32.21
N LEU A 524 -9.74 -19.92 31.85
CA LEU A 524 -10.97 -20.31 32.57
C LEU A 524 -11.27 -21.81 32.46
N ALA A 525 -11.06 -22.43 31.30
CA ALA A 525 -11.23 -23.87 31.13
C ALA A 525 -10.23 -24.67 31.99
N ARG A 526 -9.01 -24.16 32.19
CA ARG A 526 -8.03 -24.77 33.12
C ARG A 526 -8.33 -24.52 34.59
N SER A 527 -8.98 -23.40 34.94
CA SER A 527 -9.31 -23.11 36.35
C SER A 527 -10.58 -23.80 36.84
N VAL A 528 -11.46 -24.25 35.94
CA VAL A 528 -12.78 -24.82 36.29
C VAL A 528 -12.81 -26.35 36.20
N GLY A 529 -11.78 -27.02 35.68
CA GLY A 529 -11.87 -28.44 35.32
C GLY A 529 -10.61 -29.28 35.47
N GLU A 530 -9.95 -29.28 36.63
CA GLU A 530 -9.26 -30.48 37.12
C GLU A 530 -9.54 -30.64 38.63
N PRO A 531 -10.48 -31.50 39.05
CA PRO A 531 -10.47 -31.98 40.42
C PRO A 531 -9.13 -32.69 40.65
N LEU A 532 -8.38 -32.24 41.66
CA LEU A 532 -7.26 -32.95 42.29
C LEU A 532 -7.71 -34.36 42.72
N LEU A 533 -7.71 -35.31 41.79
CA LEU A 533 -7.99 -36.72 42.01
C LEU A 533 -6.93 -37.58 41.31
N SER A 534 -5.71 -37.50 41.84
CA SER A 534 -4.71 -38.58 41.94
C SER A 534 -3.58 -38.05 42.85
N ALA A 535 -3.35 -38.58 44.05
CA ALA A 535 -2.77 -39.90 44.35
C ALA A 535 -1.38 -40.06 43.72
#